data_AF-A0A6L7PE00-F1
#
_entry.id   AF-A0A6L7PE00-F1
#
_cell.length_a   1.000
_cell.length_b   1.000
_cell.length_c   1.000
_cell.angle_alpha   90.00
_cell.angle_beta   90.00
_cell.angle_gamma   90.00
#
_symmetry.space_group_name_H-M   'P 1'
#
loop_
_entity.id
_entity.type
_entity.pdbx_description
1 polymer ?
#
loop_
_entity_poly.entity_id
_entity_poly.type
_entity_poly.pdbx_seq_one_letter_code
_entity_poly.pdbx_strand_id
1 'polypeptide(L)' 'TEIIDAPEFYYAEDYHQQYLAKVPNGYCGLGGTGLSCPVGVAEMG' A
#
# COMPACT_ATOMS: atom_id res chain seq x y z
N THR A 1 11.77 4.19 1.95
CA THR A 1 10.96 5.11 2.76
C THR A 1 11.62 6.46 2.78
N GLU A 2 10.83 7.52 2.67
CA GLU A 2 11.26 8.93 2.71
C GLU A 2 10.37 9.65 3.73
N ILE A 3 10.93 10.57 4.52
CA ILE A 3 10.21 11.30 5.59
C ILE A 3 10.52 12.79 5.45
N ILE A 4 9.49 13.55 5.06
CA ILE A 4 9.50 15.01 4.86
C ILE A 4 8.15 15.57 5.28
N ASP A 5 8.03 16.91 5.39
CA ASP A 5 6.73 17.56 5.58
C ASP A 5 5.79 17.28 4.39
N ALA A 6 4.48 17.22 4.66
CA ALA A 6 3.48 16.94 3.64
C ALA A 6 3.45 18.07 2.58
N PRO A 7 3.80 17.79 1.30
CA PRO A 7 3.69 18.78 0.24
C PRO A 7 2.22 19.03 -0.12
N GLU A 8 1.99 20.00 -1.02
CA GLU A 8 0.67 20.20 -1.61
C GLU A 8 0.18 18.89 -2.28
N PHE A 9 -1.07 18.53 -2.02
CA PHE A 9 -1.68 17.32 -2.55
C PHE A 9 -2.52 17.62 -3.78
N TYR A 10 -2.25 16.91 -4.87
CA TYR A 10 -3.02 16.99 -6.11
C TYR A 10 -3.77 15.67 -6.34
N TYR A 11 -5.05 15.76 -6.68
CA TYR A 11 -5.82 14.59 -7.06
C TYR A 11 -5.33 14.02 -8.40
N ALA A 12 -5.24 12.70 -8.47
CA ALA A 12 -5.14 12.00 -9.74
C ALA A 12 -6.47 12.07 -10.52
N GLU A 13 -6.42 11.82 -11.82
CA GLU A 13 -7.57 11.79 -12.72
C GLU A 13 -8.65 10.83 -12.21
N ASP A 14 -9.93 11.09 -12.53
CA ASP A 14 -11.08 10.30 -12.03
C ASP A 14 -10.95 8.79 -12.29
N TYR A 15 -10.33 8.43 -13.42
CA TYR A 15 -10.05 7.03 -13.76
C TYR A 15 -9.26 6.29 -12.66
N HIS A 16 -8.32 6.96 -12.01
CA HIS A 16 -7.49 6.39 -10.95
C HIS A 16 -8.24 6.29 -9.61
N GLN A 17 -9.29 7.08 -9.43
CA GLN A 17 -10.09 7.07 -8.21
C GLN A 17 -10.87 5.75 -8.12
N GLN A 18 -10.65 5.02 -7.03
CA GLN A 18 -11.25 3.71 -6.76
C GLN A 18 -11.03 2.68 -7.88
N TYR A 19 -9.87 2.74 -8.56
CA TYR A 19 -9.57 1.92 -9.74
C TYR A 19 -9.84 0.41 -9.54
N LEU A 20 -9.40 -0.19 -8.44
CA LEU A 20 -9.59 -1.64 -8.20
C LEU A 20 -11.06 -2.03 -7.92
N ALA A 21 -11.90 -1.08 -7.49
CA ALA A 21 -13.34 -1.31 -7.38
C ALA A 21 -14.01 -1.24 -8.77
N LYS A 22 -13.52 -0.33 -9.64
CA LYS A 22 -13.97 -0.20 -11.04
C LYS A 22 -13.48 -1.36 -11.92
N VAL A 23 -12.29 -1.90 -11.64
CA VAL A 23 -11.63 -3.01 -12.36
C VAL A 23 -11.25 -4.11 -11.37
N PRO A 24 -12.16 -5.06 -11.07
CA PRO A 24 -11.97 -6.06 -10.01
C PRO A 24 -10.76 -6.99 -10.18
N ASN A 25 -10.29 -7.18 -11.41
CA ASN A 25 -9.06 -7.93 -11.73
C ASN A 25 -7.95 -7.01 -12.28
N GLY A 26 -8.04 -5.72 -11.96
CA GLY A 26 -7.06 -4.72 -12.31
C GLY A 26 -5.73 -5.00 -11.62
N TYR A 27 -4.65 -4.55 -12.23
CA TYR A 27 -3.32 -4.80 -11.69
C TYR A 27 -3.10 -3.99 -10.41
N CYS A 28 -2.95 -4.68 -9.28
CA CYS A 28 -2.68 -4.06 -7.98
C CYS A 28 -1.19 -3.71 -7.79
N GLY A 29 -0.29 -4.46 -8.43
CA GLY A 29 1.17 -4.19 -8.38
C GLY A 29 1.84 -4.40 -7.02
N LEU A 30 1.10 -4.83 -6.00
CA LEU A 30 1.66 -5.14 -4.69
C LEU A 30 2.30 -6.54 -4.71
N GLY A 31 3.60 -6.58 -4.96
CA GLY A 31 4.45 -7.70 -4.53
C GLY A 31 4.83 -7.45 -3.08
N GLY A 32 4.15 -8.11 -2.13
CA GLY A 32 4.54 -8.05 -0.73
C GLY A 32 6.02 -8.42 -0.52
N THR A 33 6.57 -8.17 0.66
CA THR A 33 8.00 -8.42 0.95
C THR A 33 8.37 -9.91 0.99
N GLY A 34 7.41 -10.82 0.81
CA GLY A 34 7.60 -12.27 0.94
C GLY A 34 7.76 -12.74 2.39
N LEU A 35 7.70 -11.83 3.37
CA LEU A 35 7.77 -12.15 4.78
C LEU A 35 6.36 -12.42 5.32
N SER A 36 6.17 -13.56 5.98
CA SER A 36 5.07 -13.69 6.93
C SER A 36 5.45 -12.91 8.19
N CYS A 37 4.56 -12.07 8.73
CA CYS A 37 4.75 -11.57 10.09
C CYS A 37 4.81 -12.78 11.03
N PRO A 38 5.93 -13.02 11.73
CA PRO A 38 5.96 -14.05 12.76
C PRO A 38 5.14 -13.53 13.95
N VAL A 39 3.83 -13.75 13.91
CA VAL A 39 2.95 -13.48 15.05
C VAL A 39 3.39 -14.44 16.16
N GLY A 40 3.95 -13.91 17.24
CA GLY A 40 4.39 -14.70 18.41
C GLY A 40 5.89 -14.81 18.65
N VAL A 41 6.76 -14.07 17.95
CA VAL A 41 8.23 -14.08 18.20
C VAL A 41 8.76 -12.84 18.92
N ALA A 42 7.91 -12.07 19.61
CA ALA A 42 8.41 -11.16 20.64
C ALA A 42 8.83 -12.02 21.85
N GLU A 43 10.14 -12.08 22.11
CA GLU A 43 10.73 -12.91 23.16
C GLU A 43 10.20 -12.54 24.55
N MET A 44 9.91 -13.55 25.37
CA MET A 44 9.90 -13.41 26.81
C MET A 44 11.34 -13.52 27.30
N GLY A 45 11.97 -12.37 27.57
CA GLY A 45 13.31 -12.25 28.16
C GLY A 45 13.60 -10.83 28.60
#